data_AF-A0A2D6TZS9-F1
#
_entry.id   AF-A0A2D6TZS9-F1
#
_cell.length_a   1.000
_cell.length_b   1.000
_cell.length_c   1.000
_cell.angle_alpha   90.00
_cell.angle_beta   90.00
_cell.angle_gamma   90.00
#
_symmetry.space_group_name_H-M   'P 1'
#
loop_
_entity.id
_entity.type
_entity.pdbx_description
1 polymer ?
#
loop_
_entity_poly.entity_id
_entity_poly.type
_entity_poly.pdbx_seq_one_letter_code
_entity_poly.pdbx_strand_id
1 'polypeptide(L)'
;MCFTPLISITTAIIEFGIVIYLLKRIKDKRLRIIPLFVLLLGLYQLTEFFLCTSDNYLWPRLGFIVYTLLPVLGMQLFYDLSNKKLNKIFYSIPLFYILVALLHPNFIILGTCSSFFITVRNLIFNQNKILMWIYLAHYFTYPLYGLYILIKDKKNLNKIKDNWKLRFALYLVPIAVVLTEIILIASILKNINYIWPWSIINIILIIIMLLIIFISTKYNSEKTFYNIMTLITLFMITTSMILFVIIPLVNYNFPSVYCQFAILYSLAAIFFVEAFQSHKSKPK
;
A
#
# COMPACT_ATOMS: atom_id res chain seq x y z
N MET A 1 -26.58 2.23 -5.42
CA MET A 1 -25.52 1.69 -6.31
C MET A 1 -24.22 1.72 -5.54
N CYS A 2 -23.86 0.61 -4.90
CA CYS A 2 -22.64 0.48 -4.12
C CYS A 2 -21.50 0.11 -5.07
N PHE A 3 -20.69 1.09 -5.43
CA PHE A 3 -19.52 0.92 -6.31
C PHE A 3 -18.37 0.19 -5.58
N THR A 4 -18.35 0.30 -4.25
CA THR A 4 -17.33 -0.22 -3.35
C THR A 4 -17.26 -1.75 -3.21
N PRO A 5 -18.36 -2.52 -3.05
CA PRO A 5 -18.25 -3.96 -2.78
C PRO A 5 -17.73 -4.72 -4.00
N LEU A 6 -18.25 -4.43 -5.20
CA LEU A 6 -17.85 -5.14 -6.41
C LEU A 6 -16.37 -4.91 -6.75
N ILE A 7 -15.89 -3.67 -6.61
CA ILE A 7 -14.49 -3.34 -6.87
C ILE A 7 -13.59 -3.99 -5.82
N SER A 8 -13.98 -3.94 -4.55
CA SER A 8 -13.19 -4.52 -3.48
C SER A 8 -13.06 -6.04 -3.62
N ILE A 9 -14.15 -6.76 -3.91
CA ILE A 9 -14.09 -8.21 -4.16
C ILE A 9 -13.31 -8.55 -5.42
N THR A 10 -13.49 -7.78 -6.51
CA THR A 10 -12.73 -8.00 -7.76
C THR A 10 -11.23 -7.81 -7.52
N THR A 11 -10.87 -6.77 -6.74
CA THR A 11 -9.48 -6.52 -6.35
C THR A 11 -8.94 -7.67 -5.51
N ALA A 12 -9.67 -8.10 -4.47
CA ALA A 12 -9.27 -9.22 -3.64
C ALA A 12 -9.00 -10.49 -4.46
N ILE A 13 -9.88 -10.83 -5.41
CA ILE A 13 -9.72 -11.98 -6.32
C ILE A 13 -8.43 -11.84 -7.14
N ILE A 14 -8.20 -10.68 -7.75
CA ILE A 14 -6.99 -10.42 -8.53
C ILE A 14 -5.75 -10.58 -7.64
N GLU A 15 -5.74 -9.97 -6.46
CA GLU A 15 -4.60 -10.01 -5.56
C GLU A 15 -4.31 -11.43 -5.07
N PHE A 16 -5.32 -12.22 -4.70
CA PHE A 16 -5.12 -13.63 -4.35
C PHE A 16 -4.58 -14.45 -5.54
N GLY A 17 -5.05 -14.19 -6.76
CA GLY A 17 -4.46 -14.77 -7.98
C GLY A 17 -2.98 -14.42 -8.13
N ILE A 18 -2.61 -13.17 -7.89
CA ILE A 18 -1.23 -12.69 -7.92
C ILE A 18 -0.40 -13.34 -6.80
N VAL A 19 -0.92 -13.51 -5.58
CA VAL A 19 -0.24 -14.24 -4.50
C VAL A 19 0.12 -15.66 -4.94
N ILE A 20 -0.84 -16.40 -5.50
CA ILE A 20 -0.61 -17.77 -5.97
C ILE A 20 0.48 -17.80 -7.05
N TYR A 21 0.42 -16.87 -8.01
CA TYR A 21 1.46 -16.72 -9.03
C TYR A 21 2.84 -16.44 -8.42
N LEU A 22 2.94 -15.47 -7.51
CA LEU A 22 4.18 -15.08 -6.87
C LEU A 22 4.76 -16.21 -6.00
N LEU A 23 3.94 -16.94 -5.25
CA LEU A 23 4.38 -18.09 -4.46
C LEU A 23 5.03 -19.18 -5.33
N LYS A 24 4.46 -19.45 -6.51
CA LYS A 24 5.03 -20.41 -7.49
C LYS A 24 6.30 -19.85 -8.15
N ARG A 25 6.36 -18.54 -8.38
CA ARG A 25 7.46 -17.89 -9.11
C ARG A 25 8.67 -17.60 -8.23
N ILE A 26 8.48 -17.28 -6.95
CA ILE A 26 9.55 -16.79 -6.07
C ILE A 26 10.50 -17.92 -5.63
N LYS A 27 11.74 -17.88 -6.15
CA LYS A 27 12.82 -18.80 -5.75
C LYS A 27 13.74 -18.21 -4.68
N ASP A 28 13.99 -16.89 -4.71
CA ASP A 28 14.87 -16.23 -3.74
C ASP A 28 14.16 -16.00 -2.40
N LYS A 29 14.79 -16.39 -1.29
CA LYS A 29 14.23 -16.26 0.06
C LYS A 29 13.92 -14.81 0.43
N ARG A 30 14.70 -13.85 -0.08
CA ARG A 30 14.53 -12.41 0.19
C ARG A 30 13.21 -11.83 -0.31
N LEU A 31 12.64 -12.43 -1.35
CA LEU A 31 11.42 -11.92 -1.98
C LEU A 31 10.16 -12.58 -1.38
N ARG A 32 10.30 -13.56 -0.50
CA ARG A 32 9.17 -14.34 0.05
C ARG A 32 8.19 -13.50 0.87
N ILE A 33 8.60 -12.32 1.32
CA ILE A 33 7.73 -11.39 2.03
C ILE A 33 6.75 -10.66 1.10
N ILE A 34 7.06 -10.56 -0.21
CA ILE A 34 6.21 -9.86 -1.19
C ILE A 34 4.83 -10.53 -1.34
N PRO A 35 4.71 -11.87 -1.53
CA PRO A 35 3.41 -12.53 -1.53
C PRO A 35 2.62 -12.31 -0.24
N LEU A 36 3.28 -12.25 0.92
CA LEU A 36 2.61 -12.00 2.19
C LEU A 36 2.05 -10.58 2.24
N PHE A 37 2.81 -9.60 1.76
CA PHE A 37 2.35 -8.21 1.65
C PHE A 37 1.12 -8.10 0.73
N VAL A 38 1.18 -8.70 -0.46
CA VAL A 38 0.05 -8.73 -1.41
C VAL A 38 -1.15 -9.50 -0.84
N LEU A 39 -0.92 -10.57 -0.07
CA LEU A 39 -1.98 -11.30 0.61
C LEU A 39 -2.70 -10.42 1.64
N LEU A 40 -1.96 -9.63 2.42
CA LEU A 40 -2.57 -8.70 3.37
C LEU A 40 -3.37 -7.61 2.65
N LEU A 41 -2.89 -7.11 1.50
CA LEU A 41 -3.67 -6.19 0.68
C LEU A 41 -5.00 -6.83 0.24
N GLY A 42 -4.96 -8.06 -0.30
CA GLY A 42 -6.16 -8.78 -0.72
C GLY A 42 -7.12 -9.10 0.43
N LEU A 43 -6.58 -9.45 1.61
CA LEU A 43 -7.39 -9.65 2.81
C LEU A 43 -8.04 -8.36 3.30
N TYR A 44 -7.33 -7.23 3.21
CA TYR A 44 -7.89 -5.93 3.54
C TYR A 44 -9.07 -5.60 2.62
N GLN A 45 -8.94 -5.82 1.31
CA GLN A 45 -10.05 -5.67 0.36
C GLN A 45 -11.22 -6.59 0.71
N LEU A 46 -10.95 -7.85 1.02
CA LEU A 46 -12.00 -8.78 1.42
C LEU A 46 -12.74 -8.30 2.68
N THR A 47 -12.04 -7.73 3.66
CA THR A 47 -12.67 -7.17 4.86
C THR A 47 -13.55 -5.96 4.56
N GLU A 48 -13.17 -5.12 3.60
CA GLU A 48 -13.97 -3.99 3.14
C GLU A 48 -15.26 -4.45 2.45
N PHE A 49 -15.18 -5.45 1.57
CA PHE A 49 -16.35 -6.07 0.95
C PHE A 49 -17.34 -6.60 1.99
N PHE A 50 -16.86 -7.37 2.96
CA PHE A 50 -17.73 -7.96 3.97
C PHE A 50 -18.28 -6.92 4.96
N LEU A 51 -17.52 -5.87 5.26
CA LEU A 51 -18.03 -4.75 6.06
C LEU A 51 -19.23 -4.07 5.38
N CYS A 52 -19.21 -3.96 4.06
CA CYS A 52 -20.30 -3.36 3.29
C CYS A 52 -21.49 -4.29 3.02
N THR A 53 -21.32 -5.60 3.17
CA THR A 53 -22.35 -6.60 2.82
C THR A 53 -22.89 -7.37 4.03
N SER A 54 -22.27 -7.21 5.19
CA SER A 54 -22.69 -7.87 6.43
C SER A 54 -22.71 -6.89 7.59
N ASP A 55 -23.64 -7.10 8.52
CA ASP A 55 -23.79 -6.25 9.71
C ASP A 55 -22.86 -6.66 10.87
N ASN A 56 -21.77 -7.39 10.58
CA ASN A 56 -20.89 -7.95 11.60
C ASN A 56 -19.65 -7.06 11.85
N TYR A 57 -19.50 -6.60 13.10
CA TYR A 57 -18.34 -5.83 13.58
C TYR A 57 -17.00 -6.59 13.55
N LEU A 58 -17.01 -7.90 13.26
CA LEU A 58 -15.81 -8.70 13.06
C LEU A 58 -14.95 -8.19 11.91
N TRP A 59 -15.56 -7.82 10.77
CA TRP A 59 -14.85 -7.42 9.56
C TRP A 59 -14.04 -6.13 9.70
N PRO A 60 -14.58 -5.01 10.24
CA PRO A 60 -13.77 -3.83 10.52
C PRO A 60 -12.62 -4.11 11.50
N ARG A 61 -12.81 -5.03 12.45
CA ARG A 61 -11.76 -5.44 13.39
C ARG A 61 -10.64 -6.20 12.67
N LEU A 62 -10.98 -7.16 11.81
CA LEU A 62 -10.02 -7.88 10.98
C LEU A 62 -9.30 -6.94 10.00
N GLY A 63 -10.01 -6.00 9.39
CA GLY A 63 -9.43 -4.98 8.51
C GLY A 63 -8.37 -4.15 9.25
N PHE A 64 -8.66 -3.72 10.48
CA PHE A 64 -7.68 -3.01 11.32
C PHE A 64 -6.45 -3.87 11.64
N ILE A 65 -6.63 -5.16 11.98
CA ILE A 65 -5.53 -6.09 12.26
C ILE A 65 -4.61 -6.25 11.05
N VAL A 66 -5.21 -6.51 9.88
CA VAL A 66 -4.48 -6.66 8.62
C VAL A 66 -3.72 -5.39 8.28
N TYR A 67 -4.38 -4.24 8.38
CA TYR A 67 -3.80 -2.93 8.11
C TYR A 67 -2.63 -2.58 9.05
N THR A 68 -2.75 -2.95 10.33
CA THR A 68 -1.71 -2.71 11.37
C THR A 68 -0.39 -3.41 11.05
N LEU A 69 -0.43 -4.56 10.34
CA LEU A 69 0.75 -5.34 9.98
C LEU A 69 1.51 -4.80 8.77
N LEU A 70 0.87 -4.01 7.90
CA LEU A 70 1.49 -3.56 6.64
C LEU A 70 2.80 -2.76 6.84
N PRO A 71 2.93 -1.82 7.79
CA PRO A 71 4.16 -1.03 7.95
C PRO A 71 5.37 -1.87 8.33
N VAL A 72 5.20 -2.86 9.22
CA VAL A 72 6.31 -3.74 9.64
C VAL A 72 6.69 -4.72 8.54
N LEU A 73 5.74 -5.18 7.73
CA LEU A 73 6.06 -5.98 6.55
C LEU A 73 6.78 -5.17 5.47
N GLY A 74 6.42 -3.89 5.28
CA GLY A 74 7.15 -2.97 4.41
C GLY A 74 8.60 -2.77 4.86
N MET A 75 8.81 -2.57 6.16
CA MET A 75 10.15 -2.50 6.76
C MET A 75 10.93 -3.81 6.56
N GLN A 76 10.30 -4.97 6.82
CA GLN A 76 10.88 -6.29 6.61
C GLN A 76 11.31 -6.50 5.15
N LEU A 77 10.49 -6.08 4.18
CA LEU A 77 10.83 -6.12 2.76
C LEU A 77 12.12 -5.35 2.47
N PHE A 78 12.25 -4.12 2.97
CA PHE A 78 13.47 -3.34 2.76
C PHE A 78 14.70 -3.97 3.42
N TYR A 79 14.54 -4.56 4.60
CA TYR A 79 15.61 -5.31 5.27
C TYR A 79 16.05 -6.54 4.46
N ASP A 80 15.10 -7.34 3.97
CA ASP A 80 15.39 -8.53 3.17
C ASP A 80 16.07 -8.17 1.84
N LEU A 81 15.65 -7.08 1.20
CA LEU A 81 16.31 -6.55 0.01
C LEU A 81 17.75 -6.07 0.29
N SER A 82 18.01 -5.55 1.49
CA SER A 82 19.36 -5.23 1.98
C SER A 82 20.13 -6.42 2.53
N ASN A 83 19.64 -7.67 2.43
CA ASN A 83 20.28 -8.84 3.08
C ASN A 83 20.48 -8.68 4.60
N LYS A 84 19.68 -7.86 5.27
CA LYS A 84 19.76 -7.64 6.73
C LYS A 84 18.60 -8.34 7.43
N LYS A 85 18.80 -8.70 8.69
CA LYS A 85 17.76 -9.28 9.53
C LYS A 85 17.08 -8.17 10.33
N LEU A 86 15.75 -8.10 10.25
CA LEU A 86 14.97 -7.22 11.11
C LEU A 86 14.96 -7.76 12.54
N ASN A 87 15.13 -6.88 13.52
CA ASN A 87 15.01 -7.27 14.92
C ASN A 87 13.54 -7.58 15.23
N LYS A 88 13.28 -8.73 15.86
CA LYS A 88 11.92 -9.18 16.20
C LYS A 88 11.17 -8.19 17.10
N ILE A 89 11.89 -7.33 17.83
CA ILE A 89 11.27 -6.29 18.68
C ILE A 89 10.36 -5.34 17.89
N PHE A 90 10.64 -5.07 16.61
CA PHE A 90 9.79 -4.19 15.81
C PHE A 90 8.38 -4.74 15.62
N TYR A 91 8.18 -6.06 15.71
CA TYR A 91 6.87 -6.69 15.65
C TYR A 91 6.05 -6.52 16.94
N SER A 92 6.65 -6.08 18.05
CA SER A 92 5.92 -5.93 19.32
C SER A 92 4.86 -4.82 19.24
N ILE A 93 5.15 -3.71 18.52
CA ILE A 93 4.22 -2.59 18.38
C ILE A 93 2.94 -2.99 17.64
N PRO A 94 2.98 -3.53 16.40
CA PRO A 94 1.77 -3.98 15.74
C PRO A 94 1.09 -5.11 16.51
N LEU A 95 1.84 -6.02 17.15
CA LEU A 95 1.25 -7.07 17.98
C LEU A 95 0.43 -6.50 19.15
N PHE A 96 0.92 -5.45 19.82
CA PHE A 96 0.17 -4.76 20.87
C PHE A 96 -1.17 -4.24 20.35
N TYR A 97 -1.20 -3.52 19.22
CA TYR A 97 -2.45 -3.02 18.64
C TYR A 97 -3.41 -4.13 18.19
N ILE A 98 -2.88 -5.24 17.68
CA ILE A 98 -3.67 -6.43 17.34
C ILE A 98 -4.32 -7.02 18.59
N LEU A 99 -3.56 -7.16 19.69
CA LEU A 99 -4.09 -7.67 20.95
C LEU A 99 -5.18 -6.75 21.52
N VAL A 100 -4.97 -5.43 21.48
CA VAL A 100 -6.00 -4.45 21.87
C VAL A 100 -7.26 -4.61 21.01
N ALA A 101 -7.10 -4.75 19.69
CA ALA A 101 -8.23 -4.92 18.77
C ALA A 101 -9.00 -6.23 19.01
N LEU A 102 -8.31 -7.33 19.33
CA LEU A 102 -8.91 -8.63 19.57
C LEU A 102 -9.61 -8.72 20.93
N LEU A 103 -8.95 -8.25 21.99
CA LEU A 103 -9.38 -8.47 23.38
C LEU A 103 -10.38 -7.41 23.87
N HIS A 104 -10.41 -6.22 23.28
CA HIS A 104 -11.32 -5.16 23.72
C HIS A 104 -12.72 -5.33 23.07
N PRO A 105 -13.80 -5.58 23.84
CA PRO A 105 -15.11 -5.96 23.30
C PRO A 105 -15.72 -4.86 22.40
N ASN A 106 -15.57 -3.59 22.79
CA ASN A 106 -16.09 -2.44 22.06
C ASN A 106 -15.00 -1.73 21.23
N PHE A 107 -14.08 -2.48 20.65
CA PHE A 107 -12.99 -1.89 19.84
C PHE A 107 -13.53 -1.08 18.65
N ILE A 108 -14.53 -1.62 17.94
CA ILE A 108 -15.22 -0.93 16.85
C ILE A 108 -16.48 -0.26 17.41
N ILE A 109 -16.61 1.03 17.17
CA ILE A 109 -17.73 1.87 17.65
C ILE A 109 -18.80 1.98 16.57
N LEU A 110 -18.37 2.21 15.32
CA LEU A 110 -19.26 2.39 14.17
C LEU A 110 -18.52 1.98 12.89
N GLY A 111 -19.16 1.23 12.02
CA GLY A 111 -18.71 0.98 10.66
C GLY A 111 -19.81 1.38 9.69
N THR A 112 -19.56 2.38 8.84
CA THR A 112 -20.51 2.79 7.80
C THR A 112 -19.88 2.61 6.43
N CYS A 113 -20.59 1.93 5.54
CA CYS A 113 -20.22 1.85 4.15
C CYS A 113 -20.99 2.90 3.35
N SER A 114 -20.26 3.74 2.63
CA SER A 114 -20.82 4.63 1.62
C SER A 114 -20.43 4.14 0.22
N SER A 115 -21.00 4.78 -0.80
CA SER A 115 -20.72 4.45 -2.21
C SER A 115 -19.24 4.52 -2.58
N PHE A 116 -18.43 5.28 -1.83
CA PHE A 116 -17.02 5.54 -2.11
C PHE A 116 -16.08 5.24 -0.94
N PHE A 117 -16.59 5.29 0.29
CA PHE A 117 -15.76 5.26 1.48
C PHE A 117 -16.30 4.32 2.54
N ILE A 118 -15.36 3.76 3.29
CA ILE A 118 -15.65 3.01 4.48
C ILE A 118 -15.16 3.86 5.64
N THR A 119 -16.07 4.25 6.52
CA THR A 119 -15.73 4.97 7.74
C THR A 119 -15.83 4.00 8.91
N VAL A 120 -14.70 3.74 9.55
CA VAL A 120 -14.63 2.95 10.78
C VAL A 120 -14.21 3.84 11.92
N ARG A 121 -15.08 4.00 12.91
CA ARG A 121 -14.74 4.61 14.20
C ARG A 121 -14.30 3.52 15.15
N ASN A 122 -13.13 3.66 15.73
CA ASN A 122 -12.60 2.69 16.68
C ASN A 122 -11.98 3.38 17.91
N LEU A 123 -11.68 2.58 18.92
CA LEU A 123 -11.11 3.03 20.19
C LEU A 123 -9.84 3.90 19.99
N ILE A 124 -8.96 3.47 19.08
CA ILE A 124 -7.66 4.10 18.85
C ILE A 124 -7.83 5.49 18.25
N PHE A 125 -8.58 5.63 17.15
CA PHE A 125 -8.68 6.90 16.44
C PHE A 125 -9.67 7.89 17.06
N ASN A 126 -10.66 7.44 17.83
CA ASN A 126 -11.71 8.33 18.34
C ASN A 126 -11.61 8.64 19.84
N GLN A 127 -11.16 7.69 20.67
CA GLN A 127 -11.23 7.86 22.13
C GLN A 127 -9.87 8.18 22.76
N ASN A 128 -8.77 7.67 22.21
CA ASN A 128 -7.44 7.85 22.81
C ASN A 128 -6.43 8.47 21.84
N LYS A 129 -6.31 9.80 21.88
CA LYS A 129 -5.38 10.57 21.04
C LYS A 129 -3.92 10.12 21.18
N ILE A 130 -3.49 9.70 22.37
CA ILE A 130 -2.10 9.26 22.60
C ILE A 130 -1.84 7.97 21.84
N LEU A 131 -2.73 6.97 21.98
CA LEU A 131 -2.61 5.70 21.23
C LEU A 131 -2.71 5.92 19.72
N MET A 132 -3.53 6.87 19.26
CA MET A 132 -3.60 7.27 17.86
C MET A 132 -2.26 7.81 17.36
N TRP A 133 -1.63 8.75 18.08
CA TRP A 133 -0.35 9.34 17.66
C TRP A 133 0.78 8.31 17.64
N ILE A 134 0.83 7.40 18.62
CA ILE A 134 1.79 6.29 18.63
C ILE A 134 1.55 5.37 17.43
N TYR A 135 0.28 5.10 17.11
CA TYR A 135 -0.09 4.25 15.96
C TYR A 135 0.35 4.87 14.65
N LEU A 136 0.08 6.17 14.46
CA LEU A 136 0.51 6.92 13.29
C LEU A 136 2.04 6.96 13.21
N ALA A 137 2.74 7.21 14.32
CA ALA A 137 4.20 7.19 14.36
C ALA A 137 4.76 5.84 13.88
N HIS A 138 4.21 4.71 14.34
CA HIS A 138 4.53 3.37 13.82
C HIS A 138 4.33 3.29 12.32
N TYR A 139 3.15 3.71 11.84
CA TYR A 139 2.78 3.61 10.44
C TYR A 139 3.74 4.36 9.51
N PHE A 140 4.31 5.49 9.98
CA PHE A 140 5.25 6.30 9.20
C PHE A 140 6.71 5.94 9.40
N THR A 141 7.14 5.74 10.65
CA THR A 141 8.56 5.54 10.97
C THR A 141 9.09 4.22 10.44
N TYR A 142 8.28 3.17 10.41
CA TYR A 142 8.72 1.83 10.01
C TYR A 142 9.09 1.74 8.52
N PRO A 143 8.21 2.13 7.57
CA PRO A 143 8.58 2.19 6.16
C PRO A 143 9.75 3.12 5.89
N LEU A 144 9.79 4.30 6.53
CA LEU A 144 10.90 5.26 6.39
C LEU A 144 12.23 4.68 6.83
N TYR A 145 12.25 4.02 7.98
CA TYR A 145 13.47 3.45 8.52
C TYR A 145 13.94 2.25 7.69
N GLY A 146 13.02 1.40 7.24
CA GLY A 146 13.34 0.34 6.28
C GLY A 146 13.95 0.91 4.99
N LEU A 147 13.34 1.95 4.43
CA LEU A 147 13.86 2.63 3.23
C LEU A 147 15.25 3.25 3.49
N TYR A 148 15.46 3.89 4.64
CA TYR A 148 16.77 4.42 5.03
C TYR A 148 17.85 3.32 5.04
N ILE A 149 17.53 2.15 5.59
CA ILE A 149 18.43 0.99 5.59
C ILE A 149 18.73 0.52 4.16
N LEU A 150 17.72 0.50 3.28
CA LEU A 150 17.88 0.16 1.87
C LEU A 150 18.82 1.14 1.14
N ILE A 151 18.62 2.45 1.34
CA ILE A 151 19.44 3.50 0.72
C ILE A 151 20.87 3.47 1.27
N LYS A 152 21.06 3.17 2.55
CA LYS A 152 22.38 3.07 3.17
C LYS A 152 23.17 1.87 2.63
N ASP A 153 22.50 0.78 2.28
CA ASP A 153 23.12 -0.47 1.82
C ASP A 153 23.32 -0.56 0.30
N LYS A 154 23.85 0.52 -0.32
CA LYS A 154 23.97 0.65 -1.79
C LYS A 154 24.71 -0.51 -2.48
N LYS A 155 25.60 -1.21 -1.76
CA LYS A 155 26.49 -2.24 -2.32
C LYS A 155 25.77 -3.45 -2.92
N ASN A 156 24.56 -3.77 -2.47
CA ASN A 156 23.85 -4.98 -2.89
C ASN A 156 22.95 -4.78 -4.12
N LEU A 157 22.44 -3.56 -4.34
CA LEU A 157 21.54 -3.25 -5.46
C LEU A 157 22.28 -2.85 -6.74
N ASN A 158 23.54 -2.39 -6.65
CA ASN A 158 24.39 -2.11 -7.82
C ASN A 158 24.69 -3.34 -8.68
N LYS A 159 24.34 -4.54 -8.19
CA LYS A 159 24.42 -5.78 -8.97
C LYS A 159 23.17 -6.04 -9.80
N ILE A 160 22.07 -5.31 -9.62
CA ILE A 160 20.86 -5.53 -10.42
C ILE A 160 21.04 -4.77 -11.74
N LYS A 161 21.48 -5.47 -12.79
CA LYS A 161 21.52 -4.92 -14.15
C LYS A 161 20.13 -4.40 -14.52
N ASP A 162 20.09 -3.13 -14.87
CA ASP A 162 18.87 -2.38 -15.17
C ASP A 162 18.06 -3.10 -16.26
N ASN A 163 16.78 -3.31 -16.00
CA ASN A 163 15.84 -4.01 -16.88
C ASN A 163 14.56 -3.18 -16.93
N TRP A 164 14.00 -3.00 -18.12
CA TRP A 164 12.76 -2.25 -18.33
C TRP A 164 11.61 -2.69 -17.42
N LYS A 165 11.53 -3.99 -17.07
CA LYS A 165 10.54 -4.53 -16.11
C LYS A 165 10.70 -3.96 -14.69
N LEU A 166 11.94 -3.78 -14.24
CA LEU A 166 12.22 -3.19 -12.93
C LEU A 166 11.78 -1.73 -12.91
N ARG A 167 12.11 -1.00 -13.98
CA ARG A 167 11.71 0.41 -14.13
C ARG A 167 10.19 0.54 -14.15
N PHE A 168 9.50 -0.30 -14.91
CA PHE A 168 8.05 -0.36 -14.95
C PHE A 168 7.46 -0.46 -13.54
N ALA A 169 7.91 -1.44 -12.74
CA ALA A 169 7.44 -1.65 -11.38
C ALA A 169 7.63 -0.40 -10.49
N LEU A 170 8.74 0.29 -10.69
CA LEU A 170 9.14 1.43 -9.86
C LEU A 170 8.39 2.70 -10.23
N TYR A 171 8.26 3.01 -11.51
CA TYR A 171 7.61 4.25 -11.94
C TYR A 171 6.09 4.20 -11.82
N LEU A 172 5.47 3.03 -11.97
CA LEU A 172 4.01 2.87 -11.92
C LEU A 172 3.42 3.37 -10.59
N VAL A 173 4.02 2.98 -9.47
CA VAL A 173 3.51 3.27 -8.12
C VAL A 173 3.49 4.77 -7.77
N PRO A 174 4.59 5.54 -7.88
CA PRO A 174 4.60 6.96 -7.49
C PRO A 174 3.80 7.81 -8.46
N ILE A 175 3.78 7.46 -9.75
CA ILE A 175 2.97 8.17 -10.73
C ILE A 175 1.50 8.05 -10.37
N ALA A 176 1.06 6.84 -10.05
CA ALA A 176 -0.30 6.63 -9.59
C ALA A 176 -0.60 7.47 -8.35
N VAL A 177 0.25 7.39 -7.32
CA VAL A 177 0.04 8.14 -6.06
C VAL A 177 0.01 9.65 -6.29
N VAL A 178 0.99 10.22 -7.03
CA VAL A 178 1.07 11.66 -7.32
C VAL A 178 -0.18 12.14 -8.05
N LEU A 179 -0.61 11.40 -9.07
CA LEU A 179 -1.80 11.76 -9.83
C LEU A 179 -3.02 11.75 -8.90
N THR A 180 -3.21 10.70 -8.11
CA THR A 180 -4.35 10.61 -7.18
C THR A 180 -4.39 11.76 -6.17
N GLU A 181 -3.23 12.23 -5.68
CA GLU A 181 -3.13 13.42 -4.82
C GLU A 181 -3.53 14.72 -5.53
N ILE A 182 -3.04 14.94 -6.76
CA ILE A 182 -3.41 16.13 -7.55
C ILE A 182 -4.92 16.16 -7.78
N ILE A 183 -5.50 15.01 -8.07
CA ILE A 183 -6.94 14.83 -8.33
C ILE A 183 -7.74 15.10 -7.06
N LEU A 184 -7.26 14.60 -5.93
CA LEU A 184 -7.84 14.88 -4.64
C LEU A 184 -7.89 16.38 -4.38
N ILE A 185 -6.73 17.05 -4.49
CA ILE A 185 -6.62 18.48 -4.23
C ILE A 185 -7.54 19.26 -5.17
N ALA A 186 -7.56 18.93 -6.46
CA ALA A 186 -8.45 19.55 -7.44
C ALA A 186 -9.94 19.31 -7.12
N SER A 187 -10.29 18.15 -6.58
CA SER A 187 -11.66 17.80 -6.19
C SER A 187 -12.12 18.56 -4.95
N ILE A 188 -11.24 18.71 -3.96
CA ILE A 188 -11.48 19.54 -2.77
C ILE A 188 -11.72 21.00 -3.20
N LEU A 189 -10.87 21.53 -4.09
CA LEU A 189 -10.93 22.93 -4.51
C LEU A 189 -12.20 23.28 -5.30
N LYS A 190 -12.81 22.33 -6.02
CA LYS A 190 -13.94 22.62 -6.92
C LYS A 190 -15.31 22.15 -6.41
N ASN A 191 -15.38 21.44 -5.28
CA ASN A 191 -16.64 20.95 -4.69
C ASN A 191 -17.54 20.19 -5.70
N ILE A 192 -16.94 19.43 -6.63
CA ILE A 192 -17.64 18.74 -7.74
C ILE A 192 -18.13 17.36 -7.30
N ASN A 193 -19.32 16.96 -7.78
CA ASN A 193 -19.85 15.59 -7.62
C ASN A 193 -18.86 14.52 -8.14
N TYR A 194 -18.57 13.57 -7.25
CA TYR A 194 -17.33 12.79 -7.27
C TYR A 194 -17.26 11.64 -8.29
N ILE A 195 -18.38 11.19 -8.89
CA ILE A 195 -18.44 9.92 -9.65
C ILE A 195 -17.76 10.01 -11.04
N TRP A 196 -18.20 10.95 -11.86
CA TRP A 196 -17.79 11.06 -13.26
C TRP A 196 -16.37 11.60 -13.45
N PRO A 197 -15.96 12.66 -12.73
CA PRO A 197 -14.59 13.15 -12.79
C PRO A 197 -13.62 12.05 -12.37
N TRP A 198 -13.87 11.36 -11.25
CA TRP A 198 -12.99 10.33 -10.73
C TRP A 198 -12.84 9.13 -11.68
N SER A 199 -13.91 8.71 -12.36
CA SER A 199 -13.87 7.58 -13.32
C SER A 199 -13.10 7.93 -14.60
N ILE A 200 -13.37 9.09 -15.21
CA ILE A 200 -12.66 9.56 -16.42
C ILE A 200 -11.17 9.74 -16.11
N ILE A 201 -10.89 10.26 -14.92
CA ILE A 201 -9.53 10.51 -14.45
C ILE A 201 -8.77 9.20 -14.22
N ASN A 202 -9.39 8.14 -13.69
CA ASN A 202 -8.76 6.83 -13.55
C ASN A 202 -8.37 6.23 -14.91
N ILE A 203 -9.20 6.43 -15.95
CA ILE A 203 -8.87 6.03 -17.32
C ILE A 203 -7.66 6.81 -17.83
N ILE A 204 -7.61 8.13 -17.61
CA ILE A 204 -6.47 8.97 -17.98
C ILE A 204 -5.20 8.56 -17.22
N LEU A 205 -5.32 8.24 -15.93
CA LEU A 205 -4.25 7.75 -15.07
C LEU A 205 -3.63 6.48 -15.64
N ILE A 206 -4.47 5.52 -16.06
CA ILE A 206 -4.03 4.30 -16.73
C ILE A 206 -3.29 4.63 -18.03
N ILE A 207 -3.80 5.55 -18.85
CA ILE A 207 -3.16 5.97 -20.11
C ILE A 207 -1.81 6.65 -19.86
N ILE A 208 -1.72 7.55 -18.87
CA ILE A 208 -0.47 8.23 -18.50
C ILE A 208 0.54 7.25 -17.93
N MET A 209 0.10 6.29 -17.10
CA MET A 209 0.96 5.21 -16.66
C MET A 209 1.52 4.44 -17.85
N LEU A 210 0.67 4.04 -18.82
CA LEU A 210 1.10 3.35 -20.05
C LEU A 210 2.10 4.18 -20.88
N LEU A 211 1.94 5.51 -20.92
CA LEU A 211 2.90 6.42 -21.56
C LEU A 211 4.22 6.54 -20.81
N ILE A 212 4.20 6.63 -19.49
CA ILE A 212 5.44 6.73 -18.71
C ILE A 212 6.17 5.38 -18.66
N ILE A 213 5.42 4.27 -18.67
CA ILE A 213 5.93 2.94 -18.98
C ILE A 213 6.71 2.97 -20.30
N PHE A 214 6.11 3.53 -21.36
CA PHE A 214 6.75 3.63 -22.68
C PHE A 214 8.02 4.48 -22.63
N ILE A 215 8.00 5.64 -21.97
CA ILE A 215 9.15 6.56 -21.87
C ILE A 215 10.26 6.00 -20.98
N SER A 216 9.90 5.33 -19.88
CA SER A 216 10.81 4.75 -18.89
C SER A 216 11.71 3.65 -19.46
N THR A 217 11.27 3.00 -20.54
CA THR A 217 12.12 2.05 -21.29
C THR A 217 13.42 2.70 -21.80
N LYS A 218 13.48 4.03 -21.92
CA LYS A 218 14.58 4.75 -22.58
C LYS A 218 15.69 5.28 -21.67
N TYR A 219 15.51 5.40 -20.34
CA TYR A 219 16.50 6.05 -19.45
C TYR A 219 17.03 5.14 -18.33
N ASN A 220 18.37 5.12 -18.19
CA ASN A 220 19.16 4.06 -17.56
C ASN A 220 19.95 4.57 -16.35
N SER A 221 19.43 4.47 -15.12
CA SER A 221 20.28 4.74 -13.94
C SER A 221 19.77 4.16 -12.61
N GLU A 222 20.69 3.59 -11.83
CA GLU A 222 20.48 3.12 -10.45
C GLU A 222 20.02 4.24 -9.50
N LYS A 223 20.49 5.46 -9.73
CA LYS A 223 20.08 6.65 -8.96
C LYS A 223 18.58 6.88 -9.09
N THR A 224 18.03 6.54 -10.25
CA THR A 224 16.61 6.63 -10.52
C THR A 224 15.81 5.67 -9.64
N PHE A 225 16.25 4.42 -9.44
CA PHE A 225 15.57 3.46 -8.55
C PHE A 225 15.37 4.02 -7.14
N TYR A 226 16.46 4.51 -6.52
CA TYR A 226 16.39 5.02 -5.15
C TYR A 226 15.57 6.29 -5.05
N ASN A 227 15.71 7.20 -6.03
CA ASN A 227 14.92 8.42 -6.10
C ASN A 227 13.43 8.09 -6.20
N ILE A 228 13.07 7.11 -7.02
CA ILE A 228 11.69 6.66 -7.18
C ILE A 228 11.16 6.01 -5.90
N MET A 229 11.88 5.08 -5.28
CA MET A 229 11.44 4.46 -4.01
C MET A 229 11.30 5.48 -2.88
N THR A 230 12.20 6.46 -2.85
CA THR A 230 12.12 7.59 -1.91
C THR A 230 10.90 8.45 -2.20
N LEU A 231 10.65 8.75 -3.47
CA LEU A 231 9.48 9.52 -3.90
C LEU A 231 8.19 8.79 -3.53
N ILE A 232 8.06 7.49 -3.84
CA ILE A 232 6.90 6.66 -3.45
C ILE A 232 6.66 6.75 -1.96
N THR A 233 7.71 6.50 -1.17
CA THR A 233 7.58 6.41 0.29
C THR A 233 7.19 7.78 0.85
N LEU A 234 7.83 8.86 0.39
CA LEU A 234 7.47 10.21 0.78
C LEU A 234 6.04 10.55 0.40
N PHE A 235 5.61 10.17 -0.81
CA PHE A 235 4.24 10.40 -1.28
C PHE A 235 3.21 9.61 -0.46
N MET A 236 3.44 8.32 -0.19
CA MET A 236 2.57 7.52 0.68
C MET A 236 2.43 8.16 2.06
N ILE A 237 3.52 8.73 2.59
CA ILE A 237 3.53 9.41 3.88
C ILE A 237 2.73 10.70 3.81
N THR A 238 2.97 11.54 2.79
CA THR A 238 2.23 12.80 2.63
C THR A 238 0.75 12.54 2.42
N THR A 239 0.38 11.58 1.56
CA THR A 239 -1.00 11.13 1.37
C THR A 239 -1.61 10.74 2.70
N SER A 240 -0.97 9.84 3.45
CA SER A 240 -1.56 9.36 4.70
C SER A 240 -1.60 10.48 5.77
N MET A 241 -0.63 11.40 5.81
CA MET A 241 -0.67 12.57 6.71
C MET A 241 -1.82 13.52 6.34
N ILE A 242 -2.02 13.81 5.05
CA ILE A 242 -3.13 14.63 4.56
C ILE A 242 -4.46 13.96 4.95
N LEU A 243 -4.59 12.65 4.70
CA LEU A 243 -5.78 11.84 5.01
C LEU A 243 -6.10 11.75 6.51
N PHE A 244 -5.10 11.50 7.36
CA PHE A 244 -5.35 11.23 8.78
C PHE A 244 -5.29 12.47 9.67
N VAL A 245 -4.57 13.52 9.27
CA VAL A 245 -4.36 14.71 10.11
C VAL A 245 -5.14 15.90 9.60
N ILE A 246 -5.02 16.19 8.30
CA ILE A 246 -5.59 17.43 7.74
C ILE A 246 -7.09 17.27 7.50
N ILE A 247 -7.51 16.16 6.92
CA ILE A 247 -8.90 16.02 6.46
C ILE A 247 -9.93 15.85 7.59
N PRO A 248 -9.65 15.14 8.71
CA PRO A 248 -10.59 15.08 9.82
C PRO A 248 -10.86 16.45 10.45
N LEU A 249 -9.93 17.41 10.35
CA LEU A 249 -10.16 18.80 10.76
C LEU A 249 -11.23 19.50 9.91
N VAL A 250 -11.51 18.98 8.71
CA VAL A 250 -12.44 19.56 7.72
C VAL A 250 -13.73 18.73 7.56
N ASN A 251 -13.96 17.70 8.38
CA ASN A 251 -15.16 16.83 8.34
C ASN A 251 -15.46 16.16 6.97
N TYR A 252 -14.48 16.06 6.06
CA TYR A 252 -14.67 15.37 4.78
C TYR A 252 -14.49 13.85 4.92
N ASN A 253 -15.48 13.08 4.47
CA ASN A 253 -15.41 11.62 4.40
C ASN A 253 -14.74 11.19 3.09
N PHE A 254 -13.77 10.28 3.18
CA PHE A 254 -12.80 10.07 2.11
C PHE A 254 -12.89 8.73 1.40
N PRO A 255 -12.88 8.67 0.05
CA PRO A 255 -12.90 7.41 -0.68
C PRO A 255 -11.81 6.43 -0.20
N SER A 256 -12.08 5.13 -0.25
CA SER A 256 -11.05 4.10 -0.06
C SER A 256 -10.08 4.14 -1.25
N VAL A 257 -9.17 5.12 -1.24
CA VAL A 257 -8.17 5.33 -2.30
C VAL A 257 -7.23 4.12 -2.40
N TYR A 258 -7.14 3.33 -1.34
CA TYR A 258 -6.24 2.21 -1.21
C TYR A 258 -6.59 1.01 -2.11
N CYS A 259 -7.85 0.80 -2.52
CA CYS A 259 -8.22 -0.33 -3.38
C CYS A 259 -7.49 -0.33 -4.73
N GLN A 260 -7.41 0.84 -5.38
CA GLN A 260 -6.77 0.96 -6.69
C GLN A 260 -5.25 0.85 -6.59
N PHE A 261 -4.67 1.40 -5.53
CA PHE A 261 -3.25 1.26 -5.27
C PHE A 261 -2.86 -0.18 -5.00
N ALA A 262 -3.73 -0.97 -4.36
CA ALA A 262 -3.48 -2.38 -4.05
C ALA A 262 -3.17 -3.19 -5.33
N ILE A 263 -3.98 -3.05 -6.38
CA ILE A 263 -3.72 -3.67 -7.70
C ILE A 263 -2.37 -3.21 -8.27
N LEU A 264 -2.08 -1.91 -8.20
CA LEU A 264 -0.83 -1.36 -8.74
C LEU A 264 0.39 -1.87 -7.97
N TYR A 265 0.32 -1.97 -6.64
CA TYR A 265 1.36 -2.59 -5.81
C TYR A 265 1.53 -4.07 -6.15
N SER A 266 0.43 -4.78 -6.38
CA SER A 266 0.44 -6.21 -6.73
C SER A 266 1.04 -6.46 -8.12
N LEU A 267 0.73 -5.61 -9.11
CA LEU A 267 1.38 -5.64 -10.42
C LEU A 267 2.86 -5.25 -10.33
N ALA A 268 3.19 -4.19 -9.60
CA ALA A 268 4.57 -3.79 -9.37
C ALA A 268 5.37 -4.92 -8.71
N ALA A 269 4.77 -5.66 -7.78
CA ALA A 269 5.37 -6.84 -7.16
C ALA A 269 5.73 -7.93 -8.18
N ILE A 270 4.84 -8.24 -9.14
CA ILE A 270 5.14 -9.19 -10.24
C ILE A 270 6.37 -8.75 -11.02
N PHE A 271 6.33 -7.51 -11.54
CA PHE A 271 7.41 -7.00 -12.37
C PHE A 271 8.74 -6.92 -11.62
N PHE A 272 8.70 -6.52 -10.34
CA PHE A 272 9.86 -6.49 -9.48
C PHE A 272 10.47 -7.87 -9.28
N VAL A 273 9.66 -8.88 -8.97
CA VAL A 273 10.12 -10.27 -8.79
C VAL A 273 10.72 -10.84 -10.08
N GLU A 274 10.07 -10.62 -11.22
CA GLU A 274 10.58 -11.08 -12.50
C GLU A 274 11.92 -10.44 -12.86
N ALA A 275 12.04 -9.13 -12.67
CA ALA A 275 13.29 -8.42 -12.94
C ALA A 275 14.42 -8.93 -12.04
N PHE A 276 14.16 -9.03 -10.73
CA PHE A 276 15.15 -9.48 -9.76
C PHE A 276 15.66 -10.90 -10.05
N GLN A 277 14.76 -11.82 -10.42
CA GLN A 277 15.15 -13.20 -10.73
C GLN A 277 15.88 -13.36 -12.06
N SER A 278 15.50 -12.60 -13.09
CA SER A 278 16.15 -12.64 -14.41
C SER A 278 17.65 -12.34 -14.36
N HIS A 279 18.08 -11.57 -13.34
CA HIS A 279 19.47 -11.24 -13.12
C HIS A 279 20.30 -12.42 -12.58
N LYS A 280 19.70 -13.24 -11.70
CA LYS A 280 20.42 -14.29 -10.97
C LYS A 280 20.67 -15.55 -11.81
N SER A 281 19.91 -15.73 -12.89
CA SER A 281 20.01 -16.90 -13.77
C SER A 281 21.05 -16.77 -14.89
N LYS A 282 21.71 -15.62 -15.05
CA LYS A 282 22.79 -15.50 -16.03
C LYS A 282 24.08 -16.11 -15.45
N PRO A 283 24.67 -17.15 -16.08
CA PRO A 283 25.96 -17.66 -15.67
C PRO A 283 27.00 -16.54 -15.79
N LYS A 284 27.91 -16.49 -14.81
CA LYS A 284 29.06 -15.57 -14.82
C LYS A 284 30.06 -15.97 -15.90
#